data_AF-A8U7N1-F1
#
_entry.id   AF-A8U7N1-F1
#
_cell.length_a   1.000
_cell.length_b   1.000
_cell.length_c   1.000
_cell.angle_alpha   90.00
_cell.angle_beta   90.00
_cell.angle_gamma   90.00
#
_symmetry.space_group_name_H-M   'P 1'
#
loop_
_entity.id
_entity.type
_entity.pdbx_description
1 polymer ?
#
loop_
_entity_poly.entity_id
_entity_poly.type
_entity_poly.pdbx_seq_one_letter_code
_entity_poly.pdbx_strand_id
1 'polypeptide(L)'
;MLTSLGYPLFTELVSTIETEINTKQIFYTTYRDSNAKGIYTNEGFVVLKGSVISPREETKGFRMNHLLEDLTKIDIIDRNGLFTKDHLFNSLSTAIDVIVKGSYNGWDSWKNDKGLTLHNVYRAD
;
A
#
# COMPACT_ATOMS: atom_id res chain seq x y z
N MET A 1 11.85 16.33 -50.77
CA MET A 1 10.73 16.76 -49.90
C MET A 1 10.41 15.63 -48.92
N LEU A 2 10.05 16.03 -47.69
CA LEU A 2 9.65 15.24 -46.52
C LEU A 2 9.02 13.86 -46.82
N THR A 3 9.34 12.87 -45.98
CA THR A 3 8.32 12.22 -45.14
C THR A 3 9.00 11.59 -43.91
N SER A 4 8.85 12.27 -42.77
CA SER A 4 9.18 11.73 -41.45
C SER A 4 8.19 10.61 -41.15
N LEU A 5 8.70 9.39 -40.96
CA LEU A 5 7.91 8.23 -40.57
C LEU A 5 7.53 8.39 -39.09
N GLY A 6 6.40 9.06 -38.86
CA GLY A 6 5.82 9.25 -37.54
C GLY A 6 5.29 7.93 -36.99
N TYR A 7 6.15 7.18 -36.31
CA TYR A 7 5.70 6.09 -35.44
C TYR A 7 4.94 6.70 -34.25
N PRO A 8 3.74 6.20 -33.92
CA PRO A 8 2.97 6.70 -32.80
C PRO A 8 3.58 6.18 -31.50
N LEU A 9 4.59 6.89 -30.98
CA LEU A 9 5.11 6.79 -29.61
C LEU A 9 4.02 6.97 -28.53
N PHE A 10 2.80 7.31 -28.93
CA PHE A 10 1.67 7.59 -28.07
C PHE A 10 0.84 6.35 -27.69
N THR A 11 0.98 5.23 -28.39
CA THR A 11 0.15 4.03 -28.14
C THR A 11 0.62 3.22 -26.92
N GLU A 12 1.92 3.18 -26.65
CA GLU A 12 2.46 2.56 -25.42
C GLU A 12 2.16 3.39 -24.17
N LEU A 13 2.18 4.72 -24.27
CA LEU A 13 1.82 5.58 -23.13
C LEU A 13 0.35 5.42 -22.76
N VAL A 14 -0.55 5.41 -23.75
CA VAL A 14 -2.00 5.31 -23.47
C VAL A 14 -2.35 3.92 -22.92
N SER A 15 -1.77 2.83 -23.43
CA SER A 15 -2.00 1.50 -22.84
C SER A 15 -1.44 1.37 -21.42
N THR A 16 -0.28 1.98 -21.13
CA THR A 16 0.27 2.05 -19.77
C THR A 16 -0.64 2.86 -18.84
N ILE A 17 -1.11 4.03 -19.30
CA ILE A 17 -2.00 4.92 -18.56
C ILE A 17 -3.39 4.29 -18.35
N GLU A 18 -3.97 3.63 -19.36
CA GLU A 18 -5.26 2.94 -19.24
C GLU A 18 -5.18 1.71 -18.32
N THR A 19 -4.04 1.00 -18.33
CA THR A 19 -3.78 -0.06 -17.36
C THR A 19 -3.64 0.51 -15.95
N GLU A 20 -2.94 1.64 -15.77
CA GLU A 20 -2.76 2.32 -14.48
C GLU A 20 -4.04 2.96 -13.91
N ILE A 21 -4.96 3.40 -14.77
CA ILE A 21 -6.23 4.06 -14.36
C ILE A 21 -7.33 3.02 -14.07
N ASN A 22 -7.29 1.83 -14.69
CA ASN A 22 -8.30 0.77 -14.50
C ASN A 22 -7.92 -0.27 -13.41
N THR A 23 -6.69 -0.25 -12.88
CA THR A 23 -6.17 -1.30 -11.96
C THR A 23 -5.75 -0.83 -10.56
N LYS A 24 -6.12 0.39 -10.13
CA LYS A 24 -5.92 0.81 -8.72
C LYS A 24 -6.95 0.16 -7.82
N GLN A 25 -6.85 -1.16 -7.68
CA GLN A 25 -7.64 -1.91 -6.72
C GLN A 25 -7.22 -1.52 -5.30
N ILE A 26 -8.20 -1.08 -4.52
CA ILE A 26 -7.99 -0.77 -3.10
C ILE A 26 -8.03 -2.07 -2.32
N PHE A 27 -7.01 -2.27 -1.50
CA PHE A 27 -6.96 -3.35 -0.52
C PHE A 27 -7.13 -2.79 0.88
N TYR A 28 -7.68 -3.62 1.76
CA TYR A 28 -8.07 -3.27 3.12
C TYR A 28 -7.45 -4.26 4.11
N THR A 29 -7.18 -3.78 5.31
CA THR A 29 -6.79 -4.60 6.45
C THR A 29 -7.51 -4.13 7.71
N THR A 30 -7.99 -5.09 8.48
CA THR A 30 -8.64 -4.89 9.79
C THR A 30 -7.96 -5.70 10.90
N TYR A 31 -6.74 -6.17 10.67
CA TYR A 31 -5.99 -6.97 11.64
C TYR A 31 -5.73 -6.16 12.91
N ARG A 32 -5.87 -6.81 14.07
CA ARG A 32 -5.61 -6.20 15.39
C ARG A 32 -6.36 -4.88 15.63
N ASP A 33 -7.61 -4.79 15.16
CA ASP A 33 -8.47 -3.60 15.25
C ASP A 33 -7.91 -2.36 14.51
N SER A 34 -6.99 -2.57 13.57
CA SER A 34 -6.63 -1.53 12.60
C SER A 34 -7.77 -1.29 11.62
N ASN A 35 -7.71 -0.19 10.89
CA ASN A 35 -8.58 0.08 9.76
C ASN A 35 -7.78 0.84 8.70
N ALA A 36 -7.07 0.10 7.86
CA ALA A 36 -6.21 0.69 6.85
C ALA A 36 -6.59 0.23 5.45
N LYS A 37 -6.36 1.12 4.50
CA LYS A 37 -6.58 0.88 3.07
C LYS A 37 -5.33 1.29 2.29
N GLY A 38 -5.05 0.58 1.22
CA GLY A 38 -3.88 0.85 0.41
C GLY A 38 -3.96 0.31 -1.01
N ILE A 39 -3.00 0.73 -1.81
CA ILE A 39 -2.88 0.40 -3.22
C ILE A 39 -1.52 -0.25 -3.42
N TYR A 40 -1.52 -1.43 -4.03
CA TYR A 40 -0.30 -2.11 -4.43
C TYR A 40 0.20 -1.53 -5.77
N THR A 41 1.47 -1.13 -5.80
CA THR A 41 2.11 -0.50 -6.97
C THR A 41 3.43 -1.19 -7.29
N ASN A 42 4.01 -0.90 -8.45
CA ASN A 42 5.32 -1.44 -8.82
C ASN A 42 6.46 -0.96 -7.90
N GLU A 43 6.28 0.18 -7.22
CA GLU A 43 7.26 0.76 -6.29
C GLU A 43 7.11 0.22 -4.86
N GLY A 44 5.96 -0.36 -4.52
CA GLY A 44 5.69 -0.85 -3.17
C GLY A 44 4.20 -0.84 -2.83
N PHE A 45 3.88 -0.36 -1.63
CA PHE A 45 2.51 -0.31 -1.16
C PHE A 45 2.18 1.06 -0.57
N VAL A 46 1.21 1.74 -1.19
CA VAL A 46 0.75 3.05 -0.76
C VAL A 46 -0.37 2.88 0.24
N VAL A 47 -0.14 3.20 1.50
CA VAL A 47 -1.20 3.31 2.51
C VAL A 47 -1.85 4.68 2.37
N LEU A 48 -3.17 4.70 2.20
CA LEU A 48 -3.89 5.94 1.92
C LEU A 48 -4.18 6.71 3.21
N LYS A 49 -4.26 8.02 3.07
CA LYS A 49 -4.77 8.96 4.07
C LYS A 49 -6.10 8.48 4.66
N GLY A 50 -6.24 8.66 5.96
CA GLY A 50 -7.40 8.25 6.73
C GLY A 50 -7.34 6.79 7.20
N SER A 51 -6.29 6.04 6.84
CA SER A 51 -6.00 4.73 7.42
C SER A 51 -5.63 4.87 8.90
N VAL A 52 -6.00 3.90 9.72
CA VAL A 52 -5.79 3.89 11.17
C VAL A 52 -4.97 2.65 11.55
N ILE A 53 -3.87 2.87 12.28
CA ILE A 53 -3.06 1.77 12.83
C ILE A 53 -3.75 1.15 14.05
N SER A 54 -3.34 -0.06 14.40
CA SER A 54 -3.81 -0.80 15.56
C SER A 54 -3.67 0.03 16.84
N PRO A 55 -4.76 0.21 17.63
CA PRO A 55 -4.71 0.87 18.93
C PRO A 55 -4.02 -0.01 19.98
N ARG A 56 -3.87 -1.31 19.71
CA ARG A 56 -3.22 -2.26 20.63
C ARG A 56 -1.71 -1.98 20.74
N GLU A 57 -1.12 -2.42 21.85
CA GLU A 57 0.32 -2.41 22.06
C GLU A 57 1.07 -3.29 21.05
N GLU A 58 2.35 -3.03 20.87
CA GLU A 58 3.21 -3.81 20.00
C GLU A 58 3.32 -5.28 20.43
N THR A 59 3.38 -6.21 19.47
CA THR A 59 3.65 -7.62 19.81
C THR A 59 5.12 -7.83 20.14
N LYS A 60 5.39 -8.88 20.93
CA LYS A 60 6.74 -9.43 21.08
C LYS A 60 7.32 -9.78 19.70
N GLY A 61 8.32 -9.02 19.26
CA GLY A 61 8.95 -9.18 17.94
C GLY A 61 8.61 -8.10 16.92
N PHE A 62 7.87 -7.05 17.30
CA PHE A 62 7.76 -5.85 16.47
C PHE A 62 9.15 -5.20 16.31
N ARG A 63 9.52 -4.89 15.06
CA ARG A 63 10.86 -4.36 14.71
C ARG A 63 10.81 -2.99 14.05
N MET A 64 9.61 -2.43 13.82
CA MET A 64 9.45 -1.17 13.09
C MET A 64 9.30 0.04 14.03
N ASN A 65 9.83 -0.05 15.26
CA ASN A 65 9.75 1.02 16.26
C ASN A 65 10.32 2.35 15.75
N HIS A 66 11.56 2.33 15.25
CA HIS A 66 12.20 3.52 14.70
C HIS A 66 11.41 4.10 13.52
N LEU A 67 10.92 3.26 12.62
CA LEU A 67 10.10 3.71 11.48
C LEU A 67 8.79 4.34 11.96
N LEU A 68 8.07 3.70 12.88
CA LEU A 68 6.82 4.24 13.42
C LEU A 68 7.05 5.58 14.12
N GLU A 69 8.12 5.70 14.91
CA GLU A 69 8.53 6.95 15.54
C GLU A 69 8.83 8.03 14.50
N ASP A 70 9.58 7.70 13.45
CA ASP A 70 9.95 8.66 12.41
C ASP A 70 8.73 9.13 11.63
N LEU A 71 7.82 8.21 11.26
CA LEU A 71 6.54 8.54 10.63
C LEU A 71 5.66 9.42 11.52
N THR A 72 5.73 9.24 12.84
CA THR A 72 5.01 10.08 13.81
C THR A 72 5.64 11.46 13.92
N LYS A 73 6.98 11.56 13.94
CA LYS A 73 7.72 12.84 14.02
C LYS A 73 7.46 13.73 12.81
N ILE A 74 7.31 13.15 11.62
CA ILE A 74 7.07 13.89 10.37
C ILE A 74 5.57 14.02 10.01
N ASP A 75 4.70 13.73 10.98
CA ASP A 75 3.25 13.84 10.87
C ASP A 75 2.72 13.10 9.63
N ILE A 76 3.23 11.89 9.36
CA ILE A 76 2.58 10.93 8.46
C ILE A 76 1.52 10.15 9.23
N ILE A 77 1.82 9.81 10.48
CA ILE A 77 0.91 9.18 11.42
C ILE A 77 0.73 10.16 12.59
N ASP A 78 -0.50 10.55 12.88
CA ASP A 78 -0.80 11.44 14.01
C ASP A 78 -0.71 10.70 15.35
N ARG A 79 -0.88 11.43 16.46
CA ARG A 79 -0.86 10.86 17.81
C ARG A 79 -1.99 9.85 18.09
N ASN A 80 -3.04 9.86 17.28
CA ASN A 80 -4.16 8.92 17.38
C ASN A 80 -3.95 7.69 16.49
N GLY A 81 -2.84 7.61 15.75
CA GLY A 81 -2.56 6.51 14.84
C GLY A 81 -3.20 6.65 13.45
N LEU A 82 -3.67 7.85 13.09
CA LEU A 82 -4.27 8.16 11.80
C LEU A 82 -3.21 8.58 10.78
N PHE A 83 -3.23 7.98 9.60
CA PHE A 83 -2.45 8.45 8.46
C PHE A 83 -3.00 9.80 7.96
N THR A 84 -2.21 10.87 8.11
CA THR A 84 -2.60 12.25 7.74
C THR A 84 -2.47 12.51 6.24
N LYS A 85 -1.63 11.73 5.56
CA LYS A 85 -1.33 11.76 4.13
C LYS A 85 -1.02 10.35 3.61
N ASP A 86 -1.09 10.18 2.30
CA ASP A 86 -0.71 8.94 1.66
C ASP A 86 0.79 8.68 1.89
N HIS A 87 1.15 7.43 2.15
CA HIS A 87 2.53 7.05 2.41
C HIS A 87 2.90 5.77 1.67
N LEU A 88 3.96 5.85 0.86
CA LEU A 88 4.55 4.71 0.18
C LEU A 88 5.48 3.95 1.14
N PHE A 89 5.17 2.69 1.35
CA PHE A 89 6.07 1.72 1.96
C PHE A 89 6.79 0.92 0.88
N ASN A 90 8.09 0.70 1.07
CA ASN A 90 8.93 -0.08 0.15
C ASN A 90 8.55 -1.57 0.08
N SER A 91 7.71 -2.06 0.99
CA SER A 91 7.21 -3.43 0.95
C SER A 91 5.87 -3.60 1.66
N LEU A 92 5.10 -4.62 1.25
CA LEU A 92 3.85 -5.03 1.88
C LEU A 92 4.02 -5.42 3.35
N SER A 93 5.11 -6.13 3.67
CA SER A 93 5.41 -6.55 5.03
C SER A 93 5.70 -5.36 5.93
N THR A 94 6.47 -4.38 5.45
CA THR A 94 6.72 -3.14 6.22
C THR A 94 5.42 -2.38 6.49
N ALA A 95 4.56 -2.25 5.48
CA ALA A 95 3.27 -1.57 5.62
C ALA A 95 2.40 -2.25 6.69
N ILE A 96 2.20 -3.57 6.59
CA ILE A 96 1.35 -4.27 7.55
C ILE A 96 1.95 -4.27 8.95
N ASP A 97 3.27 -4.44 9.09
CA ASP A 97 3.93 -4.50 10.39
C ASP A 97 3.76 -3.19 11.16
N VAL A 98 3.91 -2.04 10.49
CA VAL A 98 3.66 -0.72 11.07
C VAL A 98 2.19 -0.55 11.45
N ILE A 99 1.26 -0.93 10.56
CA ILE A 99 -0.18 -0.78 10.81
C ILE A 99 -0.64 -1.62 11.99
N VAL A 100 -0.19 -2.86 12.11
CA VAL A 100 -0.65 -3.79 13.15
C VAL A 100 0.25 -3.78 14.39
N LYS A 101 1.35 -3.03 14.39
CA LYS A 101 2.41 -3.03 15.42
C LYS A 101 2.87 -4.47 15.74
N GLY A 102 3.13 -5.24 14.71
CA GLY A 102 3.53 -6.65 14.82
C GLY A 102 4.20 -7.17 13.56
N SER A 103 4.36 -8.49 13.43
CA SER A 103 4.94 -9.10 12.22
C SER A 103 3.94 -10.01 11.53
N TYR A 104 3.54 -9.67 10.31
CA TYR A 104 2.52 -10.39 9.54
C TYR A 104 2.93 -10.55 8.07
N ASN A 105 2.39 -11.58 7.41
CA ASN A 105 2.60 -11.75 5.97
C ASN A 105 1.81 -10.71 5.18
N GLY A 106 2.49 -9.75 4.57
CA GLY A 106 1.86 -8.72 3.75
C GLY A 106 0.97 -9.29 2.63
N TRP A 107 1.33 -10.40 2.01
CA TRP A 107 0.54 -10.95 0.89
C TRP A 107 -0.85 -11.46 1.29
N ASP A 108 -0.99 -11.92 2.54
CA ASP A 108 -2.24 -12.49 3.06
C ASP A 108 -3.03 -11.51 3.93
N SER A 109 -2.41 -10.38 4.29
CA SER A 109 -2.98 -9.43 5.26
C SER A 109 -3.86 -8.35 4.64
N TRP A 110 -3.82 -8.23 3.31
CA TRP A 110 -4.53 -7.21 2.54
C TRP A 110 -5.56 -7.88 1.65
N LYS A 111 -6.83 -7.47 1.77
CA LYS A 111 -7.95 -8.04 1.00
C LYS A 111 -8.67 -6.98 0.20
N ASN A 112 -9.12 -7.31 -1.00
CA ASN A 112 -10.01 -6.44 -1.76
C ASN A 112 -11.46 -6.51 -1.26
N ASP A 113 -12.34 -5.76 -1.90
CA ASP A 113 -13.79 -5.75 -1.68
C ASP A 113 -14.46 -7.13 -1.85
N LYS A 114 -13.86 -8.01 -2.66
CA LYS A 114 -14.31 -9.40 -2.86
C LYS A 114 -13.73 -10.38 -1.82
N GLY A 115 -12.95 -9.90 -0.85
CA GLY A 115 -12.31 -10.72 0.18
C GLY A 115 -11.09 -11.52 -0.30
N LEU A 116 -10.63 -11.31 -1.53
CA LEU A 116 -9.44 -11.96 -2.08
C LEU A 116 -8.18 -11.23 -1.61
N THR A 117 -7.15 -11.99 -1.25
CA THR A 117 -5.88 -11.42 -0.79
C THR A 117 -5.04 -10.91 -1.97
N LEU A 118 -4.02 -10.09 -1.68
CA LEU A 118 -3.00 -9.76 -2.68
C LEU A 118 -2.35 -11.01 -3.28
N HIS A 119 -2.13 -12.05 -2.47
CA HIS A 119 -1.66 -13.34 -2.97
C HIS A 119 -2.63 -13.92 -4.02
N ASN A 120 -3.93 -13.95 -3.74
CA ASN A 120 -4.91 -14.49 -4.68
C ASN A 120 -4.99 -13.67 -5.98
N VAL A 121 -4.82 -12.35 -5.91
CA VAL A 121 -4.97 -11.47 -7.08
C VAL A 121 -3.72 -11.46 -7.97
N TYR A 122 -2.52 -11.49 -7.38
CA TYR A 122 -1.27 -11.27 -8.11
C TYR A 122 -0.33 -12.47 -8.16
N ARG A 123 -0.59 -13.53 -7.37
CA ARG A 123 0.30 -14.70 -7.25
C ARG A 123 -0.43 -16.05 -7.35
N ALA A 124 -1.74 -16.06 -7.61
CA ALA A 124 -2.44 -17.31 -7.88
C ALA A 124 -2.02 -17.84 -9.26
N ASP A 125 -1.56 -19.08 -9.29
CA ASP A 125 -1.24 -19.84 -10.51
C ASP A 125 -2.50 -20.22 -11.30
#